data_AF-A0A939HYM2-F1
#
_entry.id   AF-A0A939HYM2-F1
#
_cell.length_a   1.000
_cell.length_b   1.000
_cell.length_c   1.000
_cell.angle_alpha   90.00
_cell.angle_beta   90.00
_cell.angle_gamma   90.00
#
_symmetry.space_group_name_H-M   'P 1'
#
loop_
_entity.id
_entity.type
_entity.pdbx_description
1 polymer ?
#
loop_
_entity_poly.entity_id
_entity_poly.type
_entity_poly.pdbx_seq_one_letter_code
_entity_poly.pdbx_strand_id
1 'polypeptide(L)' 'MSCAGATRQGGRSRTRPGHPHCVVKQLKLSSFPPSLLPKVKNAFDREAAVLEKLGSHRQIPQLLAHFEENQQFYLVQEY' A
#
# COMPACT_ATOMS: atom_id res chain seq x y z
N MET A 1 13.08 3.45 -5.07
CA MET A 1 12.07 2.81 -4.22
C MET A 1 11.49 1.66 -5.03
N SER A 2 11.85 0.42 -4.69
CA SER A 2 11.44 -0.80 -5.38
C SER A 2 10.73 -1.67 -4.35
N CYS A 3 9.57 -2.25 -4.67
CA CYS A 3 8.73 -3.00 -3.73
C CYS A 3 9.26 -4.40 -3.40
N ALA A 4 10.56 -4.52 -3.17
CA ALA A 4 11.14 -5.64 -2.46
C ALA A 4 11.11 -5.32 -0.96
N GLY A 5 9.94 -5.45 -0.30
CA GLY A 5 9.89 -5.15 1.13
C GLY A 5 8.56 -5.27 1.88
N ALA A 6 7.44 -5.67 1.25
CA ALA A 6 6.18 -5.84 1.97
C ALA A 6 5.99 -7.25 2.57
N THR A 7 7.07 -8.01 2.77
CA THR A 7 7.07 -9.23 3.58
C THR A 7 8.27 -9.22 4.52
N ARG A 8 7.99 -9.41 5.81
CA ARG A 8 8.98 -9.52 6.89
C ARG A 8 9.93 -10.69 6.60
N GLN A 9 11.14 -10.42 6.10
CA GLN A 9 12.39 -11.14 6.43
C GLN A 9 13.59 -10.47 5.75
N GLY A 10 14.66 -10.27 6.53
CA GLY A 10 15.82 -9.47 6.16
C GLY A 10 16.65 -10.01 4.99
N GLY A 11 17.41 -9.11 4.35
CA GLY A 11 18.44 -9.46 3.38
C GLY A 11 18.47 -8.55 2.16
N ARG A 12 19.47 -7.66 2.12
CA ARG A 12 20.06 -6.94 0.97
C ARG A 12 19.13 -6.65 -0.22
N SER A 13 18.84 -5.37 -0.41
CA SER A 13 18.16 -4.84 -1.60
C SER A 13 18.93 -5.20 -2.87
N ARG A 14 18.47 -6.26 -3.56
CA ARG A 14 18.92 -6.65 -4.89
C ARG A 14 17.78 -6.32 -5.84
N THR A 15 17.91 -5.23 -6.58
CA THR A 15 17.02 -4.91 -7.70
C THR A 15 17.04 -6.09 -8.67
N ARG A 16 15.96 -6.88 -8.65
CA ARG A 16 15.74 -8.00 -9.56
C ARG A 16 15.05 -7.45 -10.82
N PRO A 17 15.53 -7.74 -12.03
CA PRO A 17 14.80 -7.39 -13.26
C PRO A 17 13.45 -8.09 -13.24
N GLY A 18 12.34 -7.35 -13.41
CA GLY A 18 10.97 -7.89 -13.41
C GLY A 18 10.08 -7.45 -12.24
N HIS A 19 10.52 -6.53 -11.38
CA HIS A 19 9.63 -5.92 -10.39
C HIS A 19 8.96 -4.68 -11.02
N PRO A 20 7.61 -4.65 -11.11
CA PRO A 20 6.92 -3.45 -11.56
C PRO A 20 7.28 -2.28 -10.64
N HIS A 21 7.35 -1.08 -11.22
CA HIS A 21 7.41 0.13 -10.42
C HIS A 21 6.18 0.15 -9.51
N CYS A 22 6.36 0.69 -8.31
CA CYS A 22 5.32 0.64 -7.30
C CYS A 22 5.27 1.91 -6.50
N VAL A 23 4.08 2.21 -5.99
CA VAL A 23 3.81 3.32 -5.09
C VAL A 23 3.44 2.76 -3.74
N VAL A 24 4.11 3.26 -2.70
CA VAL A 24 3.75 3.00 -1.30
C VAL A 24 3.04 4.24 -0.78
N LYS A 25 1.73 4.11 -0.52
CA LYS A 25 0.94 5.13 0.17
C LYS A 25 0.96 4.83 1.67
N GLN A 26 1.38 5.81 2.46
CA GLN A 26 1.38 5.74 3.92
C GLN A 26 0.29 6.66 4.47
N LEU A 27 -0.64 6.11 5.25
CA LEU A 27 -1.60 6.89 6.02
C LEU A 27 -1.04 7.21 7.41
N LYS A 28 -0.79 8.50 7.64
CA LYS A 28 -0.36 9.04 8.94
C LYS A 28 -1.54 9.60 9.71
N LEU A 29 -2.03 8.86 10.70
CA LEU A 29 -3.16 9.31 11.54
C LEU A 29 -2.89 10.64 12.25
N SER A 30 -1.64 10.91 12.61
CA SER A 30 -1.23 12.18 13.24
C SER A 30 -1.43 13.42 12.36
N SER A 31 -1.62 13.23 11.05
CA SER A 31 -1.89 14.32 10.11
C SER A 31 -3.36 14.72 10.03
N PHE A 32 -4.26 14.04 10.75
CA PHE A 32 -5.69 14.28 10.70
C PHE A 32 -6.28 14.55 12.10
N PRO A 33 -7.33 15.38 12.19
CA PRO A 33 -8.04 15.56 13.45
C PRO A 33 -8.73 14.27 13.90
N PRO A 34 -8.85 14.00 15.21
CA PRO A 34 -9.42 12.76 15.76
C PRO A 34 -10.81 12.40 15.20
N SER A 35 -11.65 13.41 14.93
CA SER A 35 -12.99 13.25 14.36
C SER A 35 -13.02 12.71 12.93
N LEU A 36 -11.93 12.86 12.17
CA LEU A 36 -11.80 12.38 10.79
C LEU A 36 -11.11 11.02 10.69
N LEU A 37 -10.42 10.56 11.74
CA LEU A 37 -9.67 9.29 11.70
C LEU A 37 -10.52 8.10 11.24
N PRO A 38 -11.78 7.91 11.70
CA PRO A 38 -12.60 6.80 11.23
C PRO A 38 -12.90 6.90 9.72
N LYS A 39 -13.15 8.12 9.21
CA LYS A 39 -13.45 8.34 7.79
C LYS A 39 -12.23 8.08 6.92
N VAL A 40 -11.07 8.57 7.33
CA VAL A 40 -9.82 8.41 6.58
C VAL A 40 -9.38 6.96 6.56
N LYS A 41 -9.45 6.26 7.70
CA LYS A 41 -9.19 4.82 7.77
C LYS A 41 -10.13 4.04 6.85
N ASN A 42 -11.44 4.29 6.94
CA ASN A 42 -12.42 3.65 6.07
C ASN A 42 -12.18 3.93 4.57
N ALA A 43 -11.73 5.13 4.20
CA ALA A 43 -11.41 5.46 2.81
C ALA A 43 -10.18 4.66 2.33
N PHE A 44 -9.16 4.54 3.16
CA PHE A 44 -7.95 3.78 2.88
C PHE A 44 -8.25 2.28 2.71
N ASP A 45 -9.04 1.70 3.64
CA ASP A 45 -9.45 0.30 3.59
C ASP A 45 -10.34 0.01 2.36
N ARG A 46 -11.22 0.95 1.99
CA ARG A 46 -12.05 0.83 0.79
C ARG A 46 -11.23 0.86 -0.48
N GLU A 47 -10.20 1.69 -0.57
CA GLU A 47 -9.31 1.71 -1.72
C GLU A 47 -8.65 0.34 -1.90
N ALA A 48 -8.09 -0.23 -0.84
CA ALA A 48 -7.52 -1.58 -0.85
C ALA A 48 -8.54 -2.63 -1.34
N ALA A 49 -9.74 -2.65 -0.75
CA ALA A 49 -10.78 -3.61 -1.10
C ALA A 49 -11.25 -3.49 -2.56
N VAL A 50 -11.33 -2.27 -3.10
CA VAL A 50 -11.69 -2.04 -4.50
C VAL A 50 -10.60 -2.55 -5.43
N LEU A 51 -9.34 -2.23 -5.16
CA LEU A 51 -8.22 -2.68 -5.99
C LEU A 51 -8.04 -4.21 -5.93
N GLU A 52 -8.25 -4.83 -4.76
CA GLU A 52 -8.24 -6.28 -4.60
C GLU A 52 -9.34 -6.95 -5.44
N LYS A 53 -10.55 -6.38 -5.42
CA LYS A 53 -11.68 -6.88 -6.23
C LYS A 53 -11.45 -6.72 -7.74
N LEU A 54 -10.81 -5.62 -8.16
CA LEU A 54 -10.51 -5.37 -9.58
C LEU A 54 -9.42 -6.30 -10.11
N GLY A 55 -8.49 -6.74 -9.25
CA GLY A 55 -7.41 -7.62 -9.64
C GLY A 55 -6.44 -6.96 -10.61
N SER A 56 -6.01 -7.69 -11.64
CA SER A 56 -5.07 -7.18 -12.64
C SER A 56 -5.82 -6.53 -13.81
N HIS A 57 -5.53 -5.25 -14.07
CA HIS A 57 -6.14 -4.50 -15.16
C HIS A 57 -5.13 -3.55 -15.81
N ARG A 58 -5.14 -3.43 -17.14
CA ARG A 58 -4.10 -2.66 -17.88
C ARG A 58 -4.09 -1.14 -17.61
N GLN A 59 -5.19 -0.60 -17.10
CA GLN A 59 -5.37 0.84 -16.87
C GLN A 59 -5.55 1.21 -15.39
N ILE A 60 -5.58 0.21 -14.50
CA ILE A 60 -5.81 0.45 -13.07
C ILE A 60 -4.66 -0.22 -12.33
N PRO A 61 -3.92 0.51 -11.48
CA PRO A 61 -2.88 -0.06 -10.65
C PRO A 61 -3.37 -1.27 -9.86
N GLN A 62 -2.62 -2.38 -9.92
CA GLN A 62 -2.93 -3.55 -9.10
C GLN A 62 -2.54 -3.31 -7.64
N LEU A 63 -3.35 -3.80 -6.69
CA LEU A 63 -2.94 -3.90 -5.29
C LEU A 63 -1.87 -4.98 -5.12
N LEU A 64 -0.72 -4.60 -4.57
CA LEU A 64 0.39 -5.51 -4.27
C LEU A 64 0.40 -5.91 -2.78
N ALA A 65 0.06 -4.97 -1.89
CA ALA A 65 -0.06 -5.24 -0.46
C ALA A 65 -0.91 -4.18 0.27
N HIS A 66 -1.58 -4.58 1.35
CA HIS A 66 -2.24 -3.69 2.30
C HIS A 66 -1.96 -4.19 3.72
N PHE A 67 -1.31 -3.38 4.56
CA PHE A 67 -0.88 -3.81 5.89
C PHE A 67 -0.78 -2.64 6.87
N GLU A 68 -0.78 -2.97 8.16
CA GLU A 68 -0.57 -2.04 9.27
C GLU A 68 0.76 -2.37 9.97
N GLU A 69 1.60 -1.37 10.20
CA GLU A 69 2.85 -1.51 10.97
C GLU A 69 3.09 -0.25 11.80
N ASN A 70 3.44 -0.40 13.08
CA ASN A 70 3.68 0.70 14.00
C ASN A 70 2.52 1.72 14.07
N GLN A 71 1.27 1.23 14.04
CA GLN A 71 0.05 2.06 14.02
C GLN A 71 -0.04 2.99 12.78
N GLN A 72 0.70 2.66 11.72
CA GLN A 72 0.62 3.32 10.42
C GLN A 72 0.07 2.32 9.40
N PHE A 73 -0.74 2.82 8.47
CA PHE A 73 -1.35 1.99 7.43
C PHE A 73 -0.62 2.21 6.12
N TYR A 74 -0.39 1.13 5.39
CA TYR A 74 0.36 1.12 4.15
C TYR A 74 -0.44 0.42 3.06
N LEU A 75 -0.45 1.03 1.88
CA LEU A 75 -1.02 0.48 0.66
C LEU A 75 0.04 0.52 -0.43
N VAL A 76 0.34 -0.65 -0.97
CA VAL A 76 1.34 -0.83 -2.02
C VAL A 76 0.61 -1.19 -3.30
N GLN A 77 0.84 -0.41 -4.34
CA GLN A 77 0.21 -0.59 -5.65
C GLN A 77 1.26 -0.54 -6.77
N GLU A 78 0.92 -1.11 -7.92
CA GLU A 78 1.68 -0.94 -9.16
C GLU A 78 1.70 0.54 -9.63
N TYR A 79 2.65 0.92 -10.48
CA TYR A 79 2.78 2.24 -11.09
C TYR A 79 2.77 2.17 -12.62
#